data_AF-A0A7N8YGQ0-F1
#
_entry.id   AF-A0A7N8YGQ0-F1
#
_cell.length_a   1.000
_cell.length_b   1.000
_cell.length_c   1.000
_cell.angle_alpha   90.00
_cell.angle_beta   90.00
_cell.angle_gamma   90.00
#
_symmetry.space_group_name_H-M   'P 1'
#
loop_
_entity.id
_entity.type
_entity.pdbx_description
1 polymer ?
#
loop_
_entity_poly.entity_id
_entity_poly.type
_entity_poly.pdbx_seq_one_letter_code
_entity_poly.pdbx_strand_id
1 'polypeptide(L)'
;MDFQHRTTLDISTRNPQDDFEILLRVGGGTYGDVFKARNKQNGELAAIKVIKMEPEDDFSIIQQEIVIVKSCKHPNIVAYYGSYIRANKLWICMEFCGGGSLQDVYHVTGPLSEPQIAYICREMLQVLTSVVFVDIVGILCCVADFGISAQITDTLARRKSFIGTPYWMAPEVAAVEIKGGYNELCDIWSVGITAIELAELQPPMFDVHPLRVLFLMSKSGYQPPKLKDKSKCLSVPSDQHLILGAEEGIYTLNLNGSEATMELLYPGKCTWVYTINNVLMSVSGKSSQLHSHSLKELYEQARKDQRMVALPTHRLLPRKYSVTCKIPETKGCKTCSVDNMQRSCVFLCCALESSVMLLQWYEPMHKFMLIKNFDFPLPNPLRVFEMVVVPKQEYPMVCIGVSRGSSPKLPVAVEYINLNSNTSWFTNTGLGRLIRQFHSVLIVGLDGEWKSNRWMELSIDSPSLCPVYFEDTLLAVWRHGWQRRGQDFTELLEETTDHRKIYRLVQSDRMVVLETHQTEDQSGMSNLYVLEIAENYVMLP
;
A
#
# COMPACT_ATOMS: atom_id res chain seq x y z
N MET A 1 -28.55 2.92 -55.25
CA MET A 1 -28.31 2.19 -53.99
C MET A 1 -29.65 1.65 -53.50
N ASP A 2 -29.75 0.34 -53.34
CA ASP A 2 -31.00 -0.35 -53.04
C ASP A 2 -31.54 -0.01 -51.66
N PHE A 3 -32.83 0.34 -51.64
CA PHE A 3 -33.62 0.66 -50.46
C PHE A 3 -33.58 -0.46 -49.41
N GLN A 4 -33.34 -1.70 -49.84
CA GLN A 4 -33.33 -2.92 -49.03
C GLN A 4 -32.18 -3.01 -48.01
N HIS A 5 -31.02 -2.39 -48.26
CA HIS A 5 -29.89 -2.43 -47.32
C HIS A 5 -30.00 -1.41 -46.17
N ARG A 6 -30.81 -0.34 -46.33
CA ARG A 6 -31.02 0.68 -45.29
C ARG A 6 -31.99 0.23 -44.20
N THR A 7 -32.93 -0.65 -44.55
CA THR A 7 -33.97 -1.17 -43.66
C THR A 7 -33.46 -2.10 -42.56
N THR A 8 -32.24 -2.64 -42.65
CA THR A 8 -31.71 -3.62 -41.69
C THR A 8 -31.04 -2.99 -40.46
N LEU A 9 -30.81 -1.66 -40.42
CA LEU A 9 -30.03 -1.00 -39.35
C LEU A 9 -30.73 0.14 -38.59
N ASP A 10 -31.96 0.52 -38.93
CA ASP A 10 -32.63 1.72 -38.39
C ASP A 10 -31.85 3.04 -38.57
N ILE A 11 -31.06 3.18 -39.63
CA ILE A 11 -30.38 4.46 -39.90
C ILE A 11 -31.38 5.42 -40.55
N SER A 12 -31.69 6.51 -39.87
CA SER A 12 -32.70 7.46 -40.31
C SER A 12 -32.19 8.35 -41.46
N THR A 13 -33.04 8.60 -42.45
CA THR A 13 -32.78 9.59 -43.52
C THR A 13 -33.40 10.96 -43.22
N ARG A 14 -34.07 11.10 -42.07
CA ARG A 14 -34.67 12.37 -41.63
C ARG A 14 -33.59 13.39 -41.29
N ASN A 15 -34.00 14.64 -41.14
CA ASN A 15 -33.10 15.68 -40.70
C ASN A 15 -32.75 15.48 -39.20
N PRO A 16 -31.48 15.26 -38.83
CA PRO A 16 -31.10 15.15 -37.42
C PRO A 16 -31.42 16.43 -36.62
N GLN A 17 -31.46 17.59 -37.29
CA GLN A 17 -31.81 18.86 -36.66
C GLN A 17 -33.30 18.98 -36.30
N ASP A 18 -34.16 18.08 -36.79
CA ASP A 18 -35.57 18.06 -36.37
C ASP A 18 -35.71 17.42 -34.99
N ASP A 19 -34.85 16.44 -34.67
CA ASP A 19 -34.83 15.71 -33.41
C ASP A 19 -33.87 16.36 -32.37
N PHE A 20 -32.79 17.00 -32.83
CA PHE A 20 -31.75 17.59 -31.97
C PHE A 20 -31.47 19.06 -32.28
N GLU A 21 -31.26 19.87 -31.24
CA GLU A 21 -30.70 21.22 -31.30
C GLU A 21 -29.18 21.14 -31.12
N ILE A 22 -28.41 21.51 -32.15
CA ILE A 22 -26.94 21.54 -32.07
C ILE A 22 -26.50 22.78 -31.29
N LEU A 23 -25.70 22.58 -30.25
CA LEU A 23 -25.27 23.66 -29.35
C LEU A 23 -23.86 24.16 -29.70
N LEU A 24 -22.84 23.35 -29.40
CA LEU A 24 -21.44 23.74 -29.58
C LEU A 24 -20.57 22.54 -29.97
N ARG A 25 -19.47 22.81 -30.67
CA ARG A 25 -18.48 21.79 -31.01
C ARG A 25 -17.63 21.47 -29.77
N VAL A 26 -17.57 20.19 -29.39
CA VAL A 26 -16.83 19.71 -28.20
C VAL A 26 -15.54 18.97 -28.55
N GLY A 27 -15.39 18.50 -29.79
CA GLY A 27 -14.19 17.81 -30.22
C GLY A 27 -14.09 17.69 -31.73
N GLY A 28 -12.95 17.23 -32.22
CA GLY A 28 -12.74 16.86 -33.62
C GLY A 28 -11.53 15.95 -33.75
N GLY A 29 -11.69 14.87 -34.50
CA GLY A 29 -10.65 13.90 -34.79
C GLY A 29 -10.45 13.72 -36.29
N THR A 30 -9.63 12.74 -36.67
CA THR A 30 -9.32 12.39 -38.06
C THR A 30 -10.56 12.04 -38.89
N TYR A 31 -11.61 11.51 -38.25
CA TYR A 31 -12.80 10.98 -38.92
C TYR A 31 -14.02 11.91 -38.86
N GLY A 32 -13.98 13.00 -38.08
CA GLY A 32 -15.13 13.90 -37.97
C GLY A 32 -15.14 14.79 -36.74
N ASP A 33 -16.16 15.64 -36.69
CA ASP A 33 -16.39 16.61 -35.62
C ASP A 33 -17.45 16.10 -34.64
N VAL A 34 -17.27 16.37 -33.34
CA VAL A 34 -18.23 16.01 -32.29
C VAL A 34 -18.88 17.28 -31.74
N PHE A 35 -20.21 17.28 -31.70
CA PHE A 35 -21.02 18.39 -31.23
C PHE A 35 -21.83 17.99 -29.99
N LYS A 36 -21.88 18.88 -29.00
CA LYS A 36 -22.90 18.84 -27.96
C LYS A 36 -24.22 19.27 -28.56
N ALA A 37 -25.27 18.51 -28.30
CA ALA A 37 -26.62 18.77 -28.75
C ALA A 37 -27.63 18.55 -27.62
N ARG A 38 -28.86 19.04 -27.83
CA ARG A 38 -30.00 18.81 -26.94
C ARG A 38 -31.11 18.12 -27.70
N ASN A 39 -31.61 17.01 -27.18
CA ASN A 39 -32.78 16.35 -27.74
C ASN A 39 -34.01 17.25 -27.51
N LYS A 40 -34.74 17.56 -28.58
CA LYS A 40 -35.87 18.51 -28.55
C LYS A 40 -37.12 17.93 -27.88
N GLN A 41 -37.25 16.61 -27.79
CA GLN A 41 -38.43 15.94 -27.23
C GLN A 41 -38.37 15.87 -25.71
N ASN A 42 -37.23 15.46 -25.15
CA ASN A 42 -37.07 15.25 -23.70
C ASN A 42 -36.13 16.26 -23.02
N GLY A 43 -35.42 17.10 -23.78
CA GLY A 43 -34.52 18.12 -23.25
C GLY A 43 -33.15 17.60 -22.80
N GLU A 44 -32.87 16.30 -22.93
CA GLU A 44 -31.60 15.68 -22.51
C GLU A 44 -30.43 16.08 -23.41
N LEU A 45 -29.21 16.05 -22.85
CA LEU A 45 -27.99 16.35 -23.60
C LEU A 45 -27.49 15.09 -24.34
N ALA A 46 -27.01 15.30 -25.56
CA ALA A 46 -26.41 14.26 -26.39
C ALA A 46 -25.10 14.74 -27.02
N ALA A 47 -24.20 13.81 -27.33
CA ALA A 47 -23.07 14.03 -28.22
C ALA A 47 -23.43 13.54 -29.62
N ILE A 48 -23.10 14.31 -30.65
CA ILE A 48 -23.33 13.94 -32.04
C ILE A 48 -22.01 14.00 -32.81
N LYS A 49 -21.53 12.82 -33.21
CA LYS A 49 -20.35 12.66 -34.07
C LYS A 49 -20.78 12.75 -35.53
N VAL A 50 -20.22 13.72 -36.25
CA VAL A 50 -20.54 13.99 -37.66
C VAL A 50 -19.35 13.58 -38.52
N ILE A 51 -19.53 12.51 -39.27
CA ILE A 51 -18.54 11.92 -40.17
C ILE A 51 -18.90 12.32 -41.60
N LYS A 52 -17.96 12.93 -42.32
CA LYS A 52 -18.14 13.24 -43.74
C LYS A 52 -17.86 11.96 -44.53
N MET A 53 -18.78 11.57 -45.40
CA MET A 53 -18.62 10.41 -46.28
C MET A 53 -18.24 10.86 -47.68
N GLU A 54 -17.13 10.33 -48.18
CA GLU A 54 -16.71 10.46 -49.56
C GLU A 54 -17.33 9.35 -50.43
N PRO A 55 -17.50 9.55 -51.74
CA PRO A 55 -18.14 8.55 -52.61
C PRO A 55 -17.40 7.21 -52.69
N GLU A 56 -16.11 7.21 -52.36
CA GLU A 56 -15.21 6.05 -52.38
C GLU A 56 -15.20 5.28 -51.05
N ASP A 57 -15.83 5.83 -50.00
CA ASP A 57 -15.84 5.21 -48.68
C ASP A 57 -16.68 3.93 -48.68
N ASP A 58 -16.12 2.87 -48.09
CA ASP A 58 -16.81 1.60 -47.97
C ASP A 58 -17.85 1.68 -46.84
N PHE A 59 -19.10 1.84 -47.24
CA PHE A 59 -20.23 1.95 -46.33
C PHE A 59 -20.39 0.69 -45.45
N SER A 60 -19.91 -0.47 -45.88
CA SER A 60 -20.01 -1.71 -45.10
C SER A 60 -19.19 -1.66 -43.79
N ILE A 61 -18.04 -0.98 -43.80
CA ILE A 61 -17.18 -0.79 -42.63
C ILE A 61 -17.88 0.10 -41.59
N ILE A 62 -18.43 1.22 -42.06
CA ILE A 62 -19.19 2.17 -41.24
C ILE A 62 -20.44 1.49 -40.65
N GLN A 63 -21.07 0.62 -41.43
CA GLN A 63 -22.24 -0.14 -41.01
C GLN A 63 -21.89 -1.13 -39.89
N GLN A 64 -20.76 -1.83 -39.98
CA GLN A 64 -20.29 -2.71 -38.91
C GLN A 64 -20.01 -1.94 -37.61
N GLU A 65 -19.41 -0.74 -37.69
CA GLU A 65 -19.19 0.12 -36.51
C GLU A 65 -20.50 0.46 -35.80
N ILE A 66 -21.54 0.87 -36.55
CA ILE A 66 -22.86 1.19 -35.98
C ILE A 66 -23.50 -0.05 -35.34
N VAL A 67 -23.34 -1.24 -35.93
CA VAL A 67 -23.86 -2.50 -35.35
C VAL A 67 -23.18 -2.82 -34.03
N ILE A 68 -21.86 -2.67 -33.94
CA ILE A 68 -21.08 -2.92 -32.72
C ILE A 68 -21.51 -1.94 -31.62
N VAL A 69 -21.60 -0.65 -31.95
CA VAL A 69 -22.03 0.39 -31.00
C VAL A 69 -23.47 0.13 -30.52
N LYS A 70 -24.37 -0.29 -31.41
CA LYS A 70 -25.78 -0.59 -31.09
C LYS A 70 -25.92 -1.87 -30.23
N SER A 71 -25.00 -2.84 -30.36
CA SER A 71 -25.05 -4.11 -29.62
C SER A 71 -24.45 -4.00 -28.21
N CYS A 72 -23.59 -3.00 -27.96
CA CYS A 72 -22.98 -2.76 -26.67
C CYS A 72 -23.96 -2.09 -25.69
N LYS A 73 -24.34 -2.80 -24.62
CA LYS A 73 -25.16 -2.27 -23.52
C LYS A 73 -24.47 -2.54 -22.19
N HIS A 74 -23.75 -1.55 -21.69
CA HIS A 74 -23.05 -1.63 -20.41
C HIS A 74 -23.00 -0.23 -19.76
N PRO A 75 -23.13 -0.09 -18.43
CA PRO A 75 -23.08 1.21 -17.75
C PRO A 75 -21.79 2.01 -18.01
N ASN A 76 -20.69 1.34 -18.33
CA ASN A 76 -19.38 1.96 -18.61
C ASN A 76 -19.09 2.13 -20.11
N ILE A 77 -20.08 1.96 -20.98
CA ILE A 77 -20.00 2.23 -22.43
C ILE A 77 -21.01 3.35 -22.74
N VAL A 78 -20.60 4.33 -23.56
CA VAL A 78 -21.47 5.44 -23.98
C VAL A 78 -22.76 4.89 -24.61
N ALA A 79 -23.92 5.30 -24.10
CA ALA A 79 -25.18 4.84 -24.65
C ALA A 79 -25.40 5.35 -26.09
N TYR A 80 -25.76 4.44 -27.00
CA TYR A 80 -26.16 4.78 -28.37
C TYR A 80 -27.64 5.17 -28.43
N TYR A 81 -27.93 6.33 -29.02
CA TYR A 81 -29.31 6.82 -29.19
C TYR A 81 -29.86 6.62 -30.61
N GLY A 82 -29.00 6.70 -31.63
CA GLY A 82 -29.42 6.56 -33.02
C GLY A 82 -28.42 7.10 -34.01
N SER A 83 -28.69 6.90 -35.30
CA SER A 83 -27.86 7.44 -36.37
C SER A 83 -28.68 7.97 -37.55
N TYR A 84 -28.13 8.95 -38.25
CA TYR A 84 -28.74 9.61 -39.39
C TYR A 84 -27.77 9.70 -40.55
N ILE A 85 -28.26 9.52 -41.78
CA ILE A 85 -27.48 9.77 -42.99
C ILE A 85 -28.18 10.82 -43.83
N ARG A 86 -27.53 11.97 -44.01
CA ARG A 86 -28.04 13.06 -44.84
C ARG A 86 -26.92 13.88 -45.45
N ALA A 87 -27.06 14.22 -46.74
CA ALA A 87 -26.14 15.08 -47.47
C ALA A 87 -24.66 14.65 -47.34
N ASN A 88 -24.38 13.37 -47.58
CA ASN A 88 -23.05 12.75 -47.46
C ASN A 88 -22.40 12.93 -46.07
N LYS A 89 -23.22 13.03 -45.02
CA LYS A 89 -22.76 13.03 -43.64
C LYS A 89 -23.50 11.95 -42.86
N LEU A 90 -22.73 11.16 -42.12
CA LEU A 90 -23.24 10.26 -41.09
C LEU A 90 -23.20 10.98 -39.74
N TRP A 91 -24.30 10.91 -39.01
CA TRP A 91 -24.47 11.49 -37.70
C TRP A 91 -24.71 10.33 -36.73
N ILE A 92 -23.84 10.17 -35.73
CA ILE A 92 -23.98 9.16 -34.69
C ILE A 92 -24.33 9.89 -33.39
N CYS A 93 -25.52 9.63 -32.87
CA CYS A 93 -26.05 10.27 -31.65
C CYS A 93 -25.83 9.34 -30.46
N MET A 94 -25.18 9.86 -29.43
CA MET A 94 -24.75 9.10 -28.26
C MET A 94 -24.88 9.94 -26.99
N GLU A 95 -24.74 9.29 -25.84
CA GLU A 95 -24.73 9.95 -24.53
C GLU A 95 -23.65 11.04 -24.42
N PHE A 96 -23.98 12.14 -23.74
CA PHE A 96 -23.06 13.24 -23.53
C PHE A 96 -22.29 13.13 -22.21
N CYS A 97 -20.99 12.82 -22.29
CA CYS A 97 -20.10 12.80 -21.14
C CYS A 97 -19.56 14.21 -20.83
N GLY A 98 -20.22 14.94 -19.93
CA GLY A 98 -19.88 16.33 -19.61
C GLY A 98 -18.48 16.57 -19.03
N GLY A 99 -17.83 15.52 -18.51
CA GLY A 99 -16.46 15.57 -17.98
C GLY A 99 -15.35 15.61 -19.05
N GLY A 100 -15.68 15.44 -20.33
CA GLY A 100 -14.69 15.38 -21.40
C GLY A 100 -13.81 14.13 -21.32
N SER A 101 -12.64 14.17 -21.95
CA SER A 101 -11.64 13.10 -21.86
C SER A 101 -10.80 13.20 -20.57
N LEU A 102 -10.36 12.09 -19.98
CA LEU A 102 -9.33 12.01 -18.92
C LEU A 102 -8.07 12.70 -19.39
N GLN A 103 -7.76 12.69 -20.69
CA GLN A 103 -6.72 13.54 -21.25
C GLN A 103 -6.99 15.02 -20.96
N ASP A 104 -8.18 15.53 -21.27
CA ASP A 104 -8.58 16.90 -20.92
C ASP A 104 -8.51 17.14 -19.40
N VAL A 105 -8.94 16.16 -18.59
CA VAL A 105 -8.92 16.24 -17.13
C VAL A 105 -7.48 16.35 -16.62
N TYR A 106 -6.60 15.39 -16.94
CA TYR A 106 -5.24 15.36 -16.40
C TYR A 106 -4.35 16.46 -16.95
N HIS A 107 -4.66 17.02 -18.13
CA HIS A 107 -3.99 18.23 -18.64
C HIS A 107 -4.28 19.46 -17.76
N VAL A 108 -5.44 19.50 -17.09
CA VAL A 108 -5.81 20.57 -16.17
C VAL A 108 -5.42 20.25 -14.73
N THR A 109 -5.67 19.02 -14.26
CA THR A 109 -5.48 18.63 -12.86
C THR A 109 -4.05 18.20 -12.53
N GLY A 110 -3.25 17.84 -13.54
CA GLY A 110 -2.01 17.09 -13.35
C GLY A 110 -2.27 15.60 -13.09
N PRO A 111 -1.24 14.86 -12.63
CA PRO A 111 -1.31 13.40 -12.49
C PRO A 111 -2.43 12.97 -11.55
N LEU A 112 -3.10 11.86 -11.87
CA LEU A 112 -4.14 11.31 -11.03
C LEU A 112 -3.54 10.55 -9.83
N SER A 113 -4.25 10.57 -8.71
CA SER A 113 -3.91 9.75 -7.55
C SER A 113 -4.20 8.26 -7.81
N GLU A 114 -3.49 7.38 -7.13
CA GLU A 114 -3.66 5.94 -7.28
C GLU A 114 -5.11 5.45 -7.06
N PRO A 115 -5.88 5.90 -6.04
CA PRO A 115 -7.28 5.50 -5.92
C PRO A 115 -8.14 5.91 -7.12
N GLN A 116 -7.85 7.06 -7.74
CA GLN A 116 -8.54 7.52 -8.95
C GLN A 116 -8.17 6.63 -10.14
N ILE A 117 -6.88 6.30 -10.31
CA ILE A 117 -6.41 5.40 -11.37
C ILE A 117 -7.01 4.01 -11.19
N ALA A 118 -7.01 3.47 -9.96
CA ALA A 118 -7.58 2.17 -9.64
C ALA A 118 -9.09 2.11 -9.94
N TYR A 119 -9.84 3.17 -9.61
CA TYR A 119 -11.24 3.30 -10.00
C TYR A 119 -11.41 3.23 -11.53
N ILE A 120 -10.65 4.04 -12.28
CA ILE A 120 -10.72 4.07 -13.74
C ILE A 120 -10.39 2.69 -14.34
N CYS A 121 -9.29 2.06 -13.89
CA CYS A 121 -8.90 0.73 -14.35
C CYS A 121 -9.98 -0.32 -14.06
N ARG A 122 -10.61 -0.27 -12.88
CA ARG A 122 -11.70 -1.17 -12.52
C ARG A 122 -12.90 -1.00 -13.47
N GLU A 123 -13.32 0.23 -13.73
CA GLU A 123 -14.45 0.50 -14.64
C GLU A 123 -14.15 0.07 -16.07
N MET A 124 -12.91 0.25 -16.55
CA MET A 124 -12.45 -0.24 -17.86
C MET A 124 -12.46 -1.77 -17.93
N LEU A 125 -11.96 -2.45 -16.89
CA LEU A 125 -11.90 -3.91 -16.85
C LEU A 125 -13.29 -4.55 -16.82
N GLN A 126 -14.28 -3.93 -16.17
CA GLN A 126 -15.67 -4.42 -16.17
C GLN A 126 -16.27 -4.45 -17.59
N VAL A 127 -15.88 -3.50 -18.46
CA VAL A 127 -16.27 -3.50 -19.87
C VAL A 127 -15.63 -4.71 -20.58
N LEU A 128 -14.32 -4.91 -20.40
CA LEU A 128 -13.57 -5.97 -21.07
C LEU A 128 -14.02 -7.38 -20.66
N THR A 129 -14.54 -7.56 -19.44
CA THR A 129 -15.13 -8.83 -19.01
C THR A 129 -16.50 -9.11 -19.63
N SER A 130 -17.22 -8.07 -20.04
CA SER A 130 -18.62 -8.16 -20.49
C SER A 130 -18.75 -8.12 -22.02
N VAL A 131 -17.77 -7.55 -22.72
CA VAL A 131 -17.76 -7.38 -24.17
C VAL A 131 -16.36 -7.70 -24.68
N VAL A 132 -16.25 -8.67 -25.60
CA VAL A 132 -14.98 -8.97 -26.29
C VAL A 132 -14.71 -7.82 -27.26
N PHE A 133 -13.85 -6.88 -26.86
CA PHE A 133 -13.27 -5.91 -27.79
C PHE A 133 -11.99 -6.50 -28.40
N VAL A 134 -11.76 -6.16 -29.66
CA VAL A 134 -10.47 -6.33 -30.32
C VAL A 134 -10.05 -4.90 -30.68
N ASP A 135 -9.11 -4.36 -29.91
CA ASP A 135 -8.47 -3.05 -29.97
C ASP A 135 -9.26 -1.83 -29.46
N ILE A 136 -9.04 -1.51 -28.17
CA ILE A 136 -9.24 -0.16 -27.61
C ILE A 136 -7.90 0.59 -27.65
N VAL A 137 -7.73 1.45 -28.66
CA VAL A 137 -6.75 2.54 -28.62
C VAL A 137 -7.50 3.86 -28.77
N GLY A 138 -7.90 4.44 -27.63
CA GLY A 138 -8.47 5.77 -27.57
C GLY A 138 -9.64 5.91 -26.59
N ILE A 139 -9.40 6.64 -25.50
CA ILE A 139 -10.39 7.50 -24.83
C ILE A 139 -11.43 6.76 -23.94
N LEU A 140 -11.06 6.71 -22.65
CA LEU A 140 -11.88 7.05 -21.47
C LEU A 140 -12.97 6.15 -20.91
N CYS A 141 -13.26 6.43 -19.63
CA CYS A 141 -14.36 5.96 -18.76
C CYS A 141 -15.76 5.87 -19.37
N CYS A 142 -15.97 6.26 -20.62
CA CYS A 142 -17.06 5.78 -21.45
C CYS A 142 -16.45 5.54 -22.83
N VAL A 143 -16.31 4.28 -23.26
CA VAL A 143 -15.72 3.91 -24.56
C VAL A 143 -16.43 4.68 -25.68
N ALA A 144 -15.78 5.71 -26.23
CA ALA A 144 -16.41 6.69 -27.11
C ALA A 144 -15.91 6.65 -28.57
N ASP A 145 -14.90 5.83 -28.89
CA ASP A 145 -14.31 5.79 -30.23
C ASP A 145 -14.14 4.36 -30.77
N PHE A 146 -15.20 3.84 -31.40
CA PHE A 146 -15.27 2.49 -31.99
C PHE A 146 -14.65 2.40 -33.40
N GLY A 147 -14.16 3.51 -33.95
CA GLY A 147 -13.72 3.63 -35.35
C GLY A 147 -12.53 2.74 -35.74
N ILE A 148 -11.85 2.13 -34.78
CA ILE A 148 -10.74 1.18 -35.03
C ILE A 148 -11.24 -0.28 -35.09
N SER A 149 -12.23 -0.65 -34.26
CA SER A 149 -12.74 -2.03 -34.15
C SER A 149 -13.34 -2.59 -35.44
N ALA A 150 -14.00 -1.73 -36.23
CA ALA A 150 -14.67 -2.12 -37.47
C ALA A 150 -13.71 -2.38 -38.64
N GLN A 151 -12.47 -1.86 -38.61
CA GLN A 151 -11.52 -2.08 -39.70
C GLN A 151 -10.85 -3.46 -39.62
N ILE A 152 -10.68 -3.99 -38.40
CA ILE A 152 -10.01 -5.28 -38.17
C ILE A 152 -10.86 -6.44 -38.69
N THR A 153 -12.19 -6.31 -38.68
CA THR A 153 -13.10 -7.38 -39.10
C THR A 153 -13.01 -7.70 -40.61
N ASP A 154 -12.50 -6.77 -41.45
CA ASP A 154 -12.42 -6.97 -42.91
C ASP A 154 -11.00 -6.80 -43.53
N THR A 155 -9.96 -6.48 -42.75
CA THR A 155 -8.60 -6.19 -43.28
C THR A 155 -7.49 -7.18 -42.93
N LEU A 156 -7.80 -8.47 -42.78
CA LEU A 156 -6.75 -9.51 -42.81
C LEU A 156 -6.03 -9.61 -44.19
N ALA A 157 -6.56 -8.96 -45.24
CA ALA A 157 -6.04 -9.11 -46.60
C ALA A 157 -5.41 -7.87 -47.25
N ARG A 158 -5.77 -6.61 -46.90
CA ARG A 158 -5.24 -5.43 -47.62
C ARG A 158 -5.30 -4.13 -46.80
N ARG A 159 -4.17 -3.66 -46.26
CA ARG A 159 -3.64 -2.28 -46.42
C ARG A 159 -2.38 -2.04 -45.59
N LYS A 160 -1.37 -1.45 -46.24
CA LYS A 160 -0.06 -1.03 -45.71
C LYS A 160 -0.08 0.39 -45.14
N SER A 161 -1.06 0.73 -44.31
CA SER A 161 -1.10 2.02 -43.60
C SER A 161 -1.23 1.75 -42.11
N PHE A 162 -0.24 2.18 -41.33
CA PHE A 162 -0.20 2.08 -39.86
C PHE A 162 -1.48 2.65 -39.24
N ILE A 163 -2.23 1.84 -38.49
CA ILE A 163 -3.51 2.22 -37.86
C ILE A 163 -3.38 2.02 -36.35
N GLY A 164 -3.78 3.02 -35.56
CA GLY A 164 -3.75 3.07 -34.09
C GLY A 164 -2.62 3.95 -33.53
N THR A 165 -2.74 4.34 -32.24
CA THR A 165 -1.73 5.15 -31.55
C THR A 165 -0.66 4.23 -30.93
N PRO A 166 0.55 4.11 -31.52
CA PRO A 166 1.43 2.97 -31.28
C PRO A 166 2.03 2.89 -29.87
N TYR A 167 1.92 3.95 -29.07
CA TYR A 167 2.40 3.97 -27.70
C TYR A 167 1.57 3.10 -26.75
N TRP A 168 0.29 2.87 -27.06
CA TRP A 168 -0.61 2.02 -26.26
C TRP A 168 -0.72 0.59 -26.80
N MET A 169 -0.19 0.32 -27.99
CA MET A 169 -0.25 -1.01 -28.60
C MET A 169 0.54 -2.04 -27.82
N ALA A 170 0.08 -3.30 -27.86
CA ALA A 170 0.81 -4.42 -27.29
C ALA A 170 1.94 -4.92 -28.22
N PRO A 171 3.01 -5.53 -27.69
CA PRO A 171 4.15 -5.99 -28.50
C PRO A 171 3.78 -7.04 -29.56
N GLU A 172 2.79 -7.89 -29.28
CA GLU A 172 2.24 -8.86 -30.22
C GLU A 172 1.51 -8.19 -31.39
N VAL A 173 0.80 -7.08 -31.13
CA VAL A 173 0.14 -6.25 -32.16
C VAL A 173 1.21 -5.59 -33.06
N ALA A 174 2.30 -5.09 -32.46
CA ALA A 174 3.43 -4.52 -33.19
C ALA A 174 4.18 -5.57 -34.06
N ALA A 175 4.05 -6.85 -33.72
CA ALA A 175 4.73 -7.97 -34.38
C ALA A 175 3.82 -8.82 -35.26
N VAL A 176 2.59 -8.37 -35.57
CA VAL A 176 1.58 -9.16 -36.31
C VAL A 176 2.10 -9.71 -37.63
N GLU A 177 2.84 -8.90 -38.41
CA GLU A 177 3.45 -9.34 -39.68
C GLU A 177 4.45 -10.50 -39.50
N ILE A 178 5.01 -10.69 -38.30
CA ILE A 178 6.04 -11.70 -37.98
C ILE A 178 5.43 -12.90 -37.24
N LYS A 179 4.43 -12.69 -36.38
CA LYS A 179 3.94 -13.68 -35.40
C LYS A 179 2.51 -14.20 -35.64
N GLY A 180 1.79 -13.68 -36.64
CA GLY A 180 0.57 -14.33 -37.13
C GLY A 180 -0.73 -14.04 -36.35
N GLY A 181 -0.84 -12.87 -35.71
CA GLY A 181 -2.08 -12.38 -35.10
C GLY A 181 -1.93 -11.98 -33.63
N TYR A 182 -2.99 -11.38 -33.08
CA TYR A 182 -3.14 -10.95 -31.68
C TYR A 182 -4.55 -11.32 -31.18
N ASN A 183 -4.78 -11.24 -29.87
CA ASN A 183 -6.06 -11.58 -29.24
C ASN A 183 -6.50 -10.48 -28.28
N GLU A 184 -7.64 -10.67 -27.60
CA GLU A 184 -8.24 -9.73 -26.65
C GLU A 184 -7.33 -9.31 -25.48
N LEU A 185 -6.25 -10.06 -25.21
CA LEU A 185 -5.29 -9.70 -24.17
C LEU A 185 -4.48 -8.43 -24.50
N CYS A 186 -4.46 -8.02 -25.76
CA CYS A 186 -3.84 -6.74 -26.14
C CYS A 186 -4.53 -5.54 -25.47
N ASP A 187 -5.83 -5.63 -25.15
CA ASP A 187 -6.55 -4.57 -24.45
C ASP A 187 -6.12 -4.46 -22.98
N ILE A 188 -5.74 -5.57 -22.35
CA ILE A 188 -5.18 -5.56 -20.99
C ILE A 188 -3.85 -4.81 -20.97
N TRP A 189 -3.04 -4.96 -22.02
CA TRP A 189 -1.82 -4.17 -22.18
C TRP A 189 -2.13 -2.68 -22.31
N SER A 190 -3.09 -2.31 -23.16
CA SER A 190 -3.53 -0.91 -23.33
C SER A 190 -4.03 -0.29 -22.03
N VAL A 191 -4.75 -1.04 -21.18
CA VAL A 191 -5.13 -0.60 -19.82
C VAL A 191 -3.90 -0.32 -18.97
N GLY A 192 -2.88 -1.18 -19.01
CA GLY A 192 -1.61 -0.98 -18.30
C GLY A 192 -0.86 0.28 -18.74
N ILE A 193 -0.81 0.54 -20.05
CA ILE A 193 -0.21 1.78 -20.58
C ILE A 193 -1.03 3.02 -20.17
N THR A 194 -2.36 2.93 -20.22
CA THR A 194 -3.26 4.00 -19.78
C THR A 194 -3.05 4.32 -18.29
N ALA A 195 -2.86 3.32 -17.44
CA ALA A 195 -2.54 3.54 -16.03
C ALA A 195 -1.22 4.32 -15.85
N ILE A 196 -0.20 4.02 -16.65
CA ILE A 196 1.06 4.79 -16.66
C ILE A 196 0.84 6.21 -17.16
N GLU A 197 0.07 6.39 -18.23
CA GLU A 197 -0.28 7.71 -18.77
C GLU A 197 -0.99 8.58 -17.73
N LEU A 198 -1.98 8.04 -17.01
CA LEU A 198 -2.69 8.79 -15.96
C LEU A 198 -1.78 9.19 -14.79
N ALA A 199 -0.75 8.39 -14.51
CA ALA A 199 0.24 8.65 -13.47
C ALA A 199 1.38 9.59 -13.92
N GLU A 200 1.74 9.59 -15.21
CA GLU A 200 2.92 10.29 -15.74
C GLU A 200 2.60 11.38 -16.78
N LEU A 201 1.32 11.62 -17.07
CA LEU A 201 0.76 12.55 -18.06
C LEU A 201 1.07 12.24 -19.53
N GLN A 202 1.76 11.13 -19.78
CA GLN A 202 2.13 10.68 -21.12
C GLN A 202 2.41 9.18 -21.09
N PRO A 203 2.16 8.45 -22.18
CA PRO A 203 2.53 7.05 -22.27
C PRO A 203 4.07 6.90 -22.31
N PRO A 204 4.59 5.68 -22.08
CA PRO A 204 6.01 5.38 -22.26
C PRO A 204 6.47 5.67 -23.69
N MET A 205 7.69 6.19 -23.84
CA MET A 205 8.33 6.47 -25.13
C MET A 205 7.56 7.48 -26.01
N PHE A 206 6.72 8.36 -25.42
CA PHE A 206 5.96 9.36 -26.18
C PHE A 206 6.84 10.36 -26.96
N ASP A 207 8.09 10.54 -26.53
CA ASP A 207 9.14 11.33 -27.17
C ASP A 207 9.81 10.62 -28.35
N VAL A 208 9.55 9.32 -28.55
CA VAL A 208 10.12 8.50 -29.61
C VAL A 208 9.16 8.42 -30.79
N HIS A 209 9.69 8.52 -32.01
CA HIS A 209 8.86 8.45 -33.22
C HIS A 209 7.99 7.16 -33.26
N PRO A 210 6.70 7.23 -33.62
CA PRO A 210 5.74 6.10 -33.68
C PRO A 210 6.29 4.80 -34.29
N LEU A 211 6.86 4.88 -35.50
CA LEU A 211 7.46 3.73 -36.21
C LEU A 211 8.63 3.11 -35.44
N ARG A 212 9.38 3.93 -34.70
CA ARG A 212 10.52 3.47 -33.91
C ARG A 212 10.06 2.72 -32.65
N VAL A 213 8.95 3.14 -32.04
CA VAL A 213 8.34 2.43 -30.92
C VAL A 213 7.93 1.02 -31.33
N LEU A 214 7.20 0.86 -32.44
CA LEU A 214 6.82 -0.48 -32.93
C LEU A 214 8.04 -1.36 -33.23
N PHE A 215 9.09 -0.77 -33.82
CA PHE A 215 10.34 -1.50 -34.06
C PHE A 215 11.06 -1.92 -32.77
N LEU A 216 11.00 -1.13 -31.70
CA LEU A 216 11.60 -1.50 -30.42
C LEU A 216 10.82 -2.62 -29.74
N MET A 217 9.49 -2.57 -29.82
CA MET A 217 8.58 -3.55 -29.23
C MET A 217 8.68 -4.93 -29.89
N SER A 218 8.98 -5.00 -31.19
CA SER A 218 9.13 -6.26 -31.91
C SER A 218 10.46 -7.01 -31.62
N LYS A 219 11.39 -6.41 -30.88
CA LYS A 219 12.68 -7.04 -30.54
C LYS A 219 12.55 -8.06 -29.40
N SER A 220 13.31 -9.15 -29.50
CA SER A 220 13.35 -10.23 -28.49
C SER A 220 13.82 -9.80 -27.09
N GLY A 221 14.55 -8.68 -26.98
CA GLY A 221 15.02 -8.11 -25.71
C GLY A 221 14.15 -6.98 -25.15
N TYR A 222 12.98 -6.71 -25.74
CA TYR A 222 12.09 -5.66 -25.26
C TYR A 222 11.66 -5.93 -23.81
N GLN A 223 11.75 -4.89 -22.98
CA GLN A 223 11.31 -4.94 -21.59
C GLN A 223 10.02 -4.14 -21.45
N PRO A 224 8.95 -4.69 -20.85
CA PRO A 224 7.74 -3.95 -20.58
C PRO A 224 8.01 -2.68 -19.77
N PRO A 225 7.30 -1.58 -20.06
CA PRO A 225 7.48 -0.32 -19.37
C PRO A 225 7.08 -0.43 -17.90
N LYS A 226 7.65 0.43 -17.07
CA LYS A 226 7.40 0.53 -15.64
C LYS A 226 7.23 2.00 -15.27
N LEU A 227 6.49 2.27 -14.19
CA LEU A 227 6.44 3.60 -13.60
C LEU A 227 7.86 4.07 -13.23
N LYS A 228 8.18 5.32 -13.58
CA LYS A 228 9.48 5.96 -13.30
C LYS A 228 9.70 6.17 -11.82
N ASP A 229 8.65 6.55 -11.10
CA ASP A 229 8.69 6.83 -9.66
C ASP A 229 7.98 5.73 -8.86
N LYS A 230 8.77 4.80 -8.33
CA LYS A 230 8.25 3.70 -7.50
C LYS A 230 7.70 4.14 -6.14
N SER A 231 7.96 5.38 -5.71
CA SER A 231 7.53 5.90 -4.42
C SER A 231 6.12 6.52 -4.43
N LYS A 232 5.55 6.75 -5.62
CA LYS A 232 4.21 7.35 -5.80
C LYS A 232 3.06 6.36 -5.85
N CYS A 233 3.32 5.06 -5.94
CA CYS A 233 2.32 4.03 -5.68
C CYS A 233 2.39 3.65 -4.19
N LEU A 234 1.30 3.85 -3.47
CA LEU A 234 0.98 3.09 -2.27
C LEU A 234 0.81 1.62 -2.67
N SER A 235 1.92 0.89 -2.62
CA SER A 235 1.95 -0.57 -2.51
C SER A 235 1.10 -1.33 -3.54
N VAL A 236 1.78 -1.88 -4.57
CA VAL A 236 1.55 -3.29 -4.94
C VAL A 236 1.27 -4.05 -3.64
N PRO A 237 0.24 -4.90 -3.49
CA PRO A 237 0.00 -5.59 -2.22
C PRO A 237 1.28 -6.32 -1.86
N SER A 238 2.09 -5.67 -1.03
CA SER A 238 3.35 -6.18 -0.58
C SER A 238 2.89 -7.29 0.32
N ASP A 239 3.30 -8.52 0.02
CA ASP A 239 3.28 -9.62 0.96
C ASP A 239 3.49 -9.04 2.37
N GLN A 240 2.43 -9.01 3.17
CA GLN A 240 2.53 -8.41 4.50
C GLN A 240 3.33 -9.40 5.32
N HIS A 241 4.56 -9.02 5.66
CA HIS A 241 5.46 -9.88 6.41
C HIS A 241 5.48 -9.49 7.88
N LEU A 242 5.22 -10.47 8.74
CA LEU A 242 5.46 -10.36 10.17
C LEU A 242 6.87 -10.88 10.48
N ILE A 243 7.69 -10.05 11.12
CA ILE A 243 9.03 -10.44 11.58
C ILE A 243 8.99 -10.77 13.07
N LEU A 244 9.51 -11.95 13.43
CA LEU A 244 9.47 -12.49 14.79
C LEU A 244 10.88 -12.78 15.29
N GLY A 245 11.24 -12.24 16.44
CA GLY A 245 12.44 -12.65 17.18
C GLY A 245 12.13 -13.79 18.13
N ALA A 246 12.90 -14.88 18.07
CA ALA A 246 12.74 -16.07 18.88
C ALA A 246 14.09 -16.58 19.43
N GLU A 247 14.06 -17.59 20.30
CA GLU A 247 15.26 -18.19 20.87
C GLU A 247 16.19 -18.84 19.84
N GLU A 248 15.62 -19.32 18.73
CA GLU A 248 16.38 -19.97 17.65
C GLU A 248 16.83 -19.01 16.55
N GLY A 249 16.21 -17.83 16.45
CA GLY A 249 16.51 -16.89 15.38
C GLY A 249 15.44 -15.84 15.13
N ILE A 250 15.62 -15.12 14.03
CA ILE A 250 14.66 -14.17 13.49
C ILE A 250 13.94 -14.84 12.32
N TYR A 251 12.61 -14.84 12.37
CA TYR A 251 11.74 -15.45 11.37
C TYR A 251 10.91 -14.39 10.65
N THR A 252 10.47 -14.71 9.44
CA THR A 252 9.44 -13.97 8.71
C THR A 252 8.26 -14.89 8.41
N LEU A 253 7.06 -14.33 8.48
CA LEU A 253 5.81 -15.00 8.13
C LEU A 253 5.08 -14.14 7.09
N ASN A 254 4.82 -14.69 5.90
CA ASN A 254 3.97 -14.02 4.91
C ASN A 254 2.50 -14.21 5.29
N LEU A 255 1.83 -13.12 5.66
CA LEU A 255 0.40 -13.13 6.03
C LEU A 255 -0.52 -13.33 4.82
N ASN A 256 -0.02 -13.06 3.61
CA ASN A 256 -0.77 -13.20 2.36
C ASN A 256 -0.44 -14.50 1.62
N GLY A 257 0.47 -15.32 2.16
CA GLY A 257 0.85 -16.60 1.56
C GLY A 257 -0.29 -17.61 1.61
N SER A 258 -0.40 -18.45 0.58
CA SER A 258 -1.38 -19.56 0.57
C SER A 258 -1.13 -20.60 1.67
N GLU A 259 0.10 -20.62 2.21
CA GLU A 259 0.50 -21.43 3.37
C GLU A 259 1.18 -20.53 4.41
N ALA A 260 0.72 -20.59 5.66
CA ALA A 260 1.29 -19.86 6.78
C ALA A 260 2.61 -20.53 7.22
N THR A 261 3.68 -20.31 6.47
CA THR A 261 5.01 -20.85 6.76
C THR A 261 5.93 -19.78 7.34
N MET A 262 6.59 -20.10 8.45
CA MET A 262 7.64 -19.26 9.02
C MET A 262 8.99 -19.60 8.39
N GLU A 263 9.64 -18.61 7.80
CA GLU A 263 10.97 -18.74 7.18
C GLU A 263 12.03 -18.15 8.12
N LEU A 264 13.09 -18.91 8.42
CA LEU A 264 14.22 -18.43 9.22
C LEU A 264 15.08 -17.46 8.39
N LEU A 265 15.21 -16.22 8.86
CA LEU A 265 16.04 -15.18 8.24
C LEU A 265 17.44 -15.07 8.83
N TYR A 266 17.55 -15.16 10.15
CA TYR A 266 18.83 -15.00 10.84
C TYR A 266 18.91 -15.94 12.05
N PRO A 267 19.90 -16.86 12.11
CA PRO A 267 20.00 -17.82 13.20
C PRO A 267 20.58 -17.21 14.48
N GLY A 268 20.14 -17.75 15.61
CA GLY A 268 20.65 -17.44 16.94
C GLY A 268 19.70 -16.55 17.76
N LYS A 269 19.70 -16.79 19.08
CA LYS A 269 18.81 -16.14 20.05
C LYS A 269 18.63 -14.65 19.77
N CYS A 270 17.38 -14.28 19.56
CA CYS A 270 16.94 -12.91 19.37
C CYS A 270 15.95 -12.55 20.48
N THR A 271 16.19 -11.43 21.14
CA THR A 271 15.37 -10.96 22.27
C THR A 271 14.61 -9.68 21.95
N TRP A 272 14.95 -9.01 20.85
CA TRP A 272 14.33 -7.77 20.42
C TRP A 272 14.55 -7.55 18.92
N VAL A 273 13.53 -7.05 18.23
CA VAL A 273 13.57 -6.68 16.81
C VAL A 273 12.86 -5.34 16.61
N TYR A 274 13.28 -4.57 15.61
CA TYR A 274 12.63 -3.34 15.17
C TYR A 274 12.90 -3.11 13.70
N THR A 275 11.91 -2.66 12.94
CA THR A 275 12.05 -2.40 11.51
C THR A 275 11.82 -0.94 11.17
N ILE A 276 12.73 -0.39 10.37
CA ILE A 276 12.60 0.95 9.79
C ILE A 276 13.10 0.93 8.36
N ASN A 277 12.24 1.33 7.43
CA ASN A 277 12.48 1.24 5.98
C ASN A 277 12.92 -0.18 5.58
N ASN A 278 14.13 -0.35 5.05
CA ASN A 278 14.70 -1.65 4.66
C ASN A 278 15.73 -2.21 5.66
N VAL A 279 15.75 -1.66 6.88
CA VAL A 279 16.70 -2.06 7.92
C VAL A 279 15.96 -2.69 9.09
N LEU A 280 16.39 -3.91 9.42
CA LEU A 280 15.99 -4.61 10.62
C LEU A 280 17.07 -4.44 11.67
N MET A 281 16.69 -3.89 12.81
CA MET A 281 17.52 -3.86 14.01
C MET A 281 17.17 -5.07 14.87
N SER A 282 18.16 -5.69 15.49
CA SER A 282 17.92 -6.80 16.43
C SER A 282 18.91 -6.79 17.60
N VAL A 283 18.44 -7.20 18.78
CA VAL A 283 19.34 -7.68 19.84
C VAL A 283 19.41 -9.19 19.69
N SER A 284 20.56 -9.66 19.24
CA SER A 284 20.71 -11.07 18.87
C SER A 284 22.11 -11.63 19.10
N GLY A 285 22.20 -12.96 19.04
CA GLY A 285 23.43 -13.73 19.18
C GLY A 285 23.86 -13.97 20.63
N LYS A 286 24.91 -14.78 20.81
CA LYS A 286 25.37 -15.26 22.13
C LYS A 286 25.78 -14.16 23.12
N SER A 287 26.17 -13.00 22.60
CA SER A 287 26.62 -11.87 23.41
C SER A 287 25.57 -10.78 23.60
N SER A 288 24.32 -11.04 23.16
CA SER A 288 23.20 -10.09 23.22
C SER A 288 23.62 -8.71 22.74
N GLN A 289 23.93 -8.60 21.46
CA GLN A 289 24.49 -7.38 20.86
C GLN A 289 23.50 -6.78 19.86
N LEU A 290 23.50 -5.47 19.71
CA LEU A 290 22.70 -4.81 18.68
C LEU A 290 23.31 -5.07 17.29
N HIS A 291 22.47 -5.56 16.38
CA HIS A 291 22.78 -5.80 14.99
C HIS A 291 21.86 -4.97 14.09
N SER A 292 22.41 -4.57 12.93
CA SER A 292 21.69 -3.94 11.83
C SER A 292 21.74 -4.89 10.64
N HIS A 293 20.59 -5.26 10.11
CA HIS A 293 20.44 -6.18 8.99
C HIS A 293 19.80 -5.46 7.81
N SER A 294 20.33 -5.66 6.60
CA SER A 294 19.65 -5.32 5.36
C SER A 294 18.54 -6.34 5.12
N LEU A 295 17.28 -5.96 5.32
CA LEU A 295 16.14 -6.89 5.23
C LEU A 295 16.06 -7.56 3.87
N LYS A 296 16.25 -6.78 2.81
CA LYS A 296 16.23 -7.26 1.43
C LYS A 296 17.29 -8.34 1.19
N GLU A 297 18.54 -8.07 1.59
CA GLU A 297 19.64 -9.01 1.38
C GLU A 297 19.50 -10.25 2.28
N LEU A 298 19.00 -10.08 3.51
CA LEU A 298 18.73 -11.17 4.44
C LEU A 298 17.67 -12.11 3.87
N TYR A 299 16.60 -11.56 3.29
CA TYR A 299 15.54 -12.32 2.63
C TYR A 299 16.04 -13.06 1.38
N GLU A 300 16.84 -12.39 0.53
CA GLU A 300 17.47 -13.01 -0.64
C GLU A 300 18.44 -14.14 -0.25
N GLN A 301 19.16 -13.99 0.87
CA GLN A 301 20.08 -15.00 1.37
C GLN A 301 19.32 -16.24 1.88
N ALA A 302 18.27 -16.05 2.69
CA ALA A 302 17.46 -17.14 3.21
C ALA A 302 16.84 -18.01 2.10
N ARG A 303 16.35 -17.39 1.02
CA ARG A 303 15.82 -18.11 -0.15
C ARG A 303 16.88 -18.86 -0.97
N LYS A 304 18.13 -18.40 -0.96
CA LYS A 304 19.25 -19.08 -1.66
C LYS A 304 19.74 -20.29 -0.88
N ASP A 305 19.86 -20.17 0.45
CA ASP A 305 20.30 -21.27 1.32
C ASP A 305 19.29 -22.43 1.35
N GLN A 306 18.01 -22.17 1.05
CA GLN A 306 17.00 -23.21 0.84
C GLN A 306 17.15 -24.01 -0.47
N ARG A 307 18.01 -23.57 -1.43
CA ARG A 307 18.05 -24.12 -2.80
C ARG A 307 19.36 -24.79 -3.24
N MET A 308 20.45 -24.81 -2.46
CA MET A 308 21.66 -25.54 -2.90
C MET A 308 22.65 -25.96 -1.79
N VAL A 309 23.32 -27.09 -2.03
CA VAL A 309 24.46 -27.66 -1.28
C VAL A 309 25.67 -26.72 -1.32
N ALA A 310 26.34 -26.58 -0.17
CA ALA A 310 27.47 -25.68 0.05
C ALA A 310 28.64 -25.89 -0.93
N LEU A 311 29.15 -24.77 -1.47
CA LEU A 311 30.48 -24.68 -2.06
C LEU A 311 31.28 -23.61 -1.29
N PRO A 312 32.51 -23.91 -0.82
CA PRO A 312 33.31 -22.97 -0.06
C PRO A 312 34.05 -22.02 -1.00
N THR A 313 33.65 -20.75 -1.07
CA THR A 313 34.45 -19.74 -1.76
C THR A 313 35.39 -19.04 -0.78
N HIS A 314 36.67 -19.14 -1.12
CA HIS A 314 37.83 -18.61 -0.43
C HIS A 314 37.70 -17.13 -0.03
N ARG A 315 38.25 -16.84 1.14
CA ARG A 315 38.63 -15.50 1.63
C ARG A 315 39.38 -14.75 0.52
N LEU A 316 38.92 -13.54 0.17
CA LEU A 316 39.69 -12.36 -0.31
C LEU A 316 38.81 -11.42 -1.18
N LEU A 317 37.79 -10.79 -0.58
CA LEU A 317 37.24 -9.52 -1.09
C LEU A 317 36.89 -8.62 0.12
N PRO A 318 37.20 -7.32 0.08
CA PRO A 318 36.75 -6.39 1.12
C PRO A 318 35.22 -6.36 1.12
N ARG A 319 34.59 -6.69 2.25
CA ARG A 319 33.12 -6.67 2.42
C ARG A 319 32.61 -5.23 2.34
N LYS A 320 32.37 -4.73 1.12
CA LYS A 320 31.81 -3.39 0.92
C LYS A 320 30.32 -3.30 1.25
N TYR A 321 29.64 -4.43 1.46
CA TYR A 321 28.24 -4.51 1.88
C TYR A 321 28.06 -5.76 2.74
N SER A 322 28.11 -5.63 4.07
CA SER A 322 27.79 -6.73 4.97
C SER A 322 26.28 -6.75 5.23
N VAL A 323 25.61 -7.83 4.85
CA VAL A 323 24.18 -8.09 5.07
C VAL A 323 23.77 -7.83 6.52
N THR A 324 24.65 -8.17 7.46
CA THR A 324 24.48 -7.94 8.90
C THR A 324 25.71 -7.24 9.46
N CYS A 325 25.49 -6.14 10.17
CA CYS A 325 26.49 -5.31 10.84
C CYS A 325 26.29 -5.37 12.35
N LYS A 326 27.36 -5.58 13.11
CA LYS A 326 27.34 -5.42 14.57
C LYS A 326 27.54 -3.96 14.93
N ILE A 327 26.72 -3.43 15.83
CA ILE A 327 26.91 -2.07 16.35
C ILE A 327 27.99 -2.15 17.46
N PRO A 328 29.13 -1.43 17.33
CA PRO A 328 30.20 -1.45 18.33
C PRO A 328 29.70 -1.05 19.72
N GLU A 329 30.40 -1.50 20.76
CA GLU A 329 30.11 -1.15 22.17
C GLU A 329 28.71 -1.52 22.71
N THR A 330 27.89 -2.27 21.96
CA THR A 330 26.54 -2.69 22.39
C THR A 330 26.48 -4.12 22.94
N LYS A 331 27.62 -4.68 23.33
CA LYS A 331 27.68 -6.05 23.87
C LYS A 331 26.99 -6.11 25.23
N GLY A 332 26.17 -7.14 25.47
CA GLY A 332 25.42 -7.27 26.71
C GLY A 332 24.19 -6.34 26.78
N CYS A 333 23.67 -5.93 25.63
CA CYS A 333 22.43 -5.19 25.52
C CYS A 333 21.28 -6.01 26.12
N LYS A 334 20.64 -5.46 27.15
CA LYS A 334 19.54 -6.09 27.89
C LYS A 334 18.22 -5.91 27.14
N THR A 335 17.96 -4.70 26.66
CA THR A 335 16.75 -4.34 25.91
C THR A 335 16.97 -3.03 25.15
N CYS A 336 16.06 -2.71 24.23
CA CYS A 336 16.04 -1.48 23.47
C CYS A 336 14.65 -0.85 23.51
N SER A 337 14.58 0.46 23.37
CA SER A 337 13.35 1.22 23.14
C SER A 337 13.55 2.11 21.92
N VAL A 338 12.51 2.29 21.11
CA VAL A 338 12.52 3.15 19.92
C VAL A 338 11.37 4.13 20.01
N ASP A 339 11.65 5.40 19.66
CA ASP A 339 10.65 6.45 19.59
C ASP A 339 10.59 7.03 18.18
N ASN A 340 9.38 7.16 17.67
CA ASN A 340 9.04 7.69 16.34
C ASN A 340 7.89 8.72 16.43
N MET A 341 7.57 9.23 17.63
CA MET A 341 6.43 10.14 17.78
C MET A 341 6.70 11.55 17.22
N GLN A 342 7.95 11.99 17.19
CA GLN A 342 8.33 13.25 16.52
C GLN A 342 8.69 12.97 15.07
N ARG A 343 7.75 13.23 14.14
CA ARG A 343 7.81 12.96 12.69
C ARG A 343 9.09 13.40 11.94
N SER A 344 10.03 14.09 12.59
CA SER A 344 11.30 14.53 12.02
C SER A 344 12.53 13.69 12.42
N CYS A 345 12.49 12.91 13.51
CA CYS A 345 13.66 12.19 14.03
C CYS A 345 13.26 10.87 14.72
N VAL A 346 13.93 9.77 14.38
CA VAL A 346 13.76 8.48 15.05
C VAL A 346 14.96 8.21 15.96
N PHE A 347 14.68 7.93 17.24
CA PHE A 347 15.70 7.60 18.23
C PHE A 347 15.60 6.13 18.63
N LEU A 348 16.76 5.49 18.82
CA LEU A 348 16.88 4.15 19.36
C LEU A 348 17.77 4.22 20.61
N CYS A 349 17.27 3.71 21.72
CA CYS A 349 17.97 3.73 22.99
C CYS A 349 18.25 2.29 23.44
N CYS A 350 19.50 2.00 23.82
CA CYS A 350 19.94 0.68 24.26
C CYS A 350 20.26 0.69 25.76
N ALA A 351 19.74 -0.28 26.49
CA ALA A 351 20.08 -0.58 27.87
C ALA A 351 21.26 -1.56 27.92
N LEU A 352 22.44 -1.10 28.35
CA LEU A 352 23.60 -1.96 28.59
C LEU A 352 23.71 -2.30 30.09
N GLU A 353 24.74 -3.06 30.48
CA GLU A 353 24.92 -3.41 31.89
C GLU A 353 25.24 -2.19 32.77
N SER A 354 26.08 -1.29 32.26
CA SER A 354 26.62 -0.13 32.97
C SER A 354 26.41 1.20 32.26
N SER A 355 25.63 1.23 31.16
CA SER A 355 25.36 2.46 30.43
C SER A 355 24.07 2.40 29.63
N VAL A 356 23.68 3.57 29.10
CA VAL A 356 22.58 3.75 28.15
C VAL A 356 23.14 4.44 26.90
N MET A 357 22.94 3.82 25.73
CA MET A 357 23.38 4.40 24.46
C MET A 357 22.18 4.94 23.67
N LEU A 358 22.22 6.22 23.31
CA LEU A 358 21.24 6.87 22.45
C LEU A 358 21.79 6.96 21.02
N LEU A 359 21.04 6.41 20.07
CA LEU A 359 21.32 6.48 18.64
C LEU A 359 20.19 7.21 17.90
N GLN A 360 20.52 7.88 16.81
CA GLN A 360 19.56 8.56 15.95
C GLN A 360 19.62 7.98 14.53
N TRP A 361 18.45 7.81 13.93
CA TRP A 361 18.35 7.37 12.53
C TRP A 361 18.85 8.47 11.59
N TYR A 362 19.82 8.12 10.74
CA TYR A 362 20.34 8.99 9.69
C TYR A 362 19.92 8.48 8.32
N GLU A 363 18.82 9.04 7.80
CA GLU A 363 18.16 8.62 6.55
C GLU A 363 19.14 8.52 5.36
N PRO A 364 20.05 9.49 5.08
CA PRO A 364 20.93 9.41 3.92
C PRO A 364 21.87 8.20 3.91
N MET A 365 22.12 7.57 5.06
CA MET A 365 22.94 6.36 5.16
C MET A 365 22.15 5.13 5.60
N HIS A 366 20.84 5.24 5.82
CA HIS A 366 19.97 4.20 6.35
C HIS A 366 20.60 3.44 7.56
N LYS A 367 21.08 4.19 8.56
CA LYS A 367 21.65 3.59 9.78
C LYS A 367 21.43 4.45 11.01
N PHE A 368 21.42 3.79 12.16
CA PHE A 368 21.49 4.45 13.45
C PHE A 368 22.93 4.92 13.74
N MET A 369 23.07 6.19 14.07
CA MET A 369 24.32 6.84 14.43
C MET A 369 24.32 7.12 15.93
N LEU A 370 25.42 6.78 16.61
CA LEU A 370 25.58 7.08 18.03
C LEU A 370 25.55 8.60 18.27
N ILE A 371 24.68 9.04 19.17
CA ILE A 371 24.58 10.43 19.61
C ILE A 371 25.26 10.61 20.96
N LYS A 372 24.87 9.80 21.95
CA LYS A 372 25.42 9.87 23.31
C LYS A 372 25.49 8.48 23.95
N ASN A 373 26.49 8.29 24.80
CA ASN A 373 26.57 7.18 25.74
C ASN A 373 26.56 7.75 27.16
N PHE A 374 25.71 7.22 28.02
CA PHE A 374 25.53 7.64 29.39
C PHE A 374 25.91 6.51 30.33
N ASP A 375 27.04 6.63 31.01
CA ASP A 375 27.47 5.63 31.98
C ASP A 375 26.60 5.73 33.24
N PHE A 376 25.83 4.67 33.47
CA PHE A 376 24.88 4.58 34.56
C PHE A 376 24.53 3.11 34.83
N PRO A 377 24.66 2.64 36.09
CA PRO A 377 24.23 1.29 36.45
C PRO A 377 22.70 1.21 36.38
N LEU A 378 22.17 0.48 35.41
CA LEU A 378 20.73 0.29 35.30
C LEU A 378 20.20 -0.62 36.43
N PRO A 379 18.95 -0.41 36.89
CA PRO A 379 18.30 -1.28 37.85
C PRO A 379 18.39 -2.75 37.44
N ASN A 380 18.54 -3.65 38.42
CA ASN A 380 18.53 -5.09 38.20
C ASN A 380 17.56 -5.75 39.20
N PRO A 381 16.39 -6.29 38.75
CA PRO A 381 15.95 -6.41 37.36
C PRO A 381 15.48 -5.08 36.75
N LEU A 382 15.80 -4.85 35.47
CA LEU A 382 15.28 -3.73 34.68
C LEU A 382 13.87 -4.08 34.20
N ARG A 383 12.85 -3.59 34.92
CA ARG A 383 11.44 -3.94 34.64
C ARG A 383 10.79 -3.05 33.58
N VAL A 384 11.25 -1.81 33.47
CA VAL A 384 10.74 -0.81 32.52
C VAL A 384 11.93 -0.18 31.81
N PHE A 385 11.83 0.00 30.50
CA PHE A 385 12.82 0.72 29.72
C PHE A 385 12.13 1.36 28.51
N GLU A 386 11.61 2.56 28.70
CA GLU A 386 10.73 3.18 27.69
C GLU A 386 11.06 4.66 27.49
N MET A 387 11.29 5.05 26.25
CA MET A 387 11.48 6.46 25.91
C MET A 387 10.18 7.27 26.03
N VAL A 388 10.33 8.49 26.50
CA VAL A 388 9.25 9.45 26.67
C VAL A 388 9.65 10.78 26.05
N VAL A 389 8.81 11.24 25.12
CA VAL A 389 8.95 12.54 24.51
C VAL A 389 8.49 13.62 25.48
N VAL A 390 9.41 14.54 25.81
CA VAL A 390 9.11 15.72 26.62
C VAL A 390 9.08 16.95 25.71
N PRO A 391 7.99 17.73 25.70
CA PRO A 391 7.94 18.95 24.91
C PRO A 391 9.09 19.89 25.26
N LYS A 392 9.70 20.50 24.24
CA LYS A 392 10.82 21.47 24.36
C LYS A 392 12.17 20.87 24.79
N GLN A 393 12.30 19.55 24.90
CA GLN A 393 13.60 18.89 25.05
C GLN A 393 14.12 18.38 23.70
N GLU A 394 15.45 18.34 23.55
CA GLU A 394 16.13 17.91 22.33
C GLU A 394 16.10 16.38 22.16
N TYR A 395 16.31 15.66 23.26
CA TYR A 395 16.31 14.20 23.33
C TYR A 395 15.17 13.69 24.21
N PRO A 396 14.66 12.47 23.97
CA PRO A 396 13.70 11.84 24.87
C PRO A 396 14.31 11.56 26.24
N MET A 397 13.47 11.49 27.27
CA MET A 397 13.84 10.89 28.56
C MET A 397 13.60 9.39 28.51
N VAL A 398 14.26 8.61 29.37
CA VAL A 398 14.07 7.16 29.44
C VAL A 398 13.52 6.79 30.81
N CYS A 399 12.31 6.23 30.84
CA CYS A 399 11.71 5.65 32.04
C CYS A 399 12.37 4.30 32.34
N ILE A 400 13.03 4.19 33.49
CA ILE A 400 13.76 2.99 33.92
C ILE A 400 13.13 2.28 35.13
N GLY A 401 12.15 2.93 35.76
CA GLY A 401 11.53 2.41 36.97
C GLY A 401 10.21 3.11 37.28
N VAL A 402 9.31 2.34 37.89
CA VAL A 402 8.02 2.80 38.39
C VAL A 402 7.85 2.20 39.78
N SER A 403 7.53 3.03 40.77
CA SER A 403 7.29 2.60 42.14
C SER A 403 6.09 3.32 42.76
N ARG A 404 5.67 2.88 43.96
CA ARG A 404 4.55 3.48 44.68
C ARG A 404 4.95 4.87 45.17
N GLY A 405 4.17 5.88 44.82
CA GLY A 405 4.43 7.24 45.25
C GLY A 405 4.05 7.50 46.72
N SER A 406 4.51 8.62 47.25
CA SER A 406 4.50 8.91 48.68
C SER A 406 3.16 9.43 49.22
N SER A 407 2.20 9.79 48.35
CA SER A 407 0.92 10.37 48.77
C SER A 407 -0.21 10.08 47.77
N PRO A 408 -1.49 10.26 48.16
CA PRO A 408 -2.62 10.11 47.22
C PRO A 408 -2.60 11.10 46.04
N LYS A 409 -1.94 12.26 46.18
CA LYS A 409 -1.77 13.25 45.10
C LYS A 409 -0.64 12.87 44.13
N LEU A 410 0.29 12.05 44.61
CA LEU A 410 1.43 11.53 43.88
C LEU A 410 1.43 10.00 44.01
N PRO A 411 0.47 9.31 43.38
CA PRO A 411 0.26 7.88 43.61
C PRO A 411 1.40 7.01 43.06
N VAL A 412 2.19 7.54 42.12
CA VAL A 412 3.27 6.84 41.42
C VAL A 412 4.54 7.69 41.47
N ALA A 413 5.68 7.06 41.74
CA ALA A 413 6.99 7.65 41.57
C ALA A 413 7.65 7.02 40.32
N VAL A 414 8.09 7.85 39.40
CA VAL A 414 8.69 7.41 38.13
C VAL A 414 10.15 7.82 38.07
N GLU A 415 11.00 6.89 37.70
CA GLU A 415 12.44 7.08 37.59
C GLU A 415 12.81 7.31 36.12
N TYR A 416 13.27 8.52 35.81
CA TYR A 416 13.73 8.90 34.47
C TYR A 416 15.23 9.14 34.42
N ILE A 417 15.84 8.71 33.31
CA ILE A 417 17.14 9.18 32.84
C ILE A 417 16.89 10.35 31.88
N ASN A 418 17.46 11.51 32.20
CA ASN A 418 17.40 12.67 31.32
C ASN A 418 18.62 12.74 30.39
N LEU A 419 18.41 12.39 29.11
CA LEU A 419 19.46 12.37 28.08
C LEU A 419 19.87 13.79 27.59
N ASN A 420 19.18 14.83 28.06
CA ASN A 420 19.54 16.23 27.78
C ASN A 420 20.53 16.79 28.80
N SER A 421 20.67 16.14 29.96
CA SER A 421 21.62 16.56 31.01
C SER A 421 23.02 16.02 30.74
N ASN A 422 24.04 16.75 31.21
CA ASN A 422 25.42 16.26 31.29
C ASN A 422 25.70 15.50 32.60
N THR A 423 24.70 15.43 33.51
CA THR A 423 24.78 14.73 34.80
C THR A 423 23.62 13.76 34.96
N SER A 424 23.90 12.60 35.58
CA SER A 424 22.97 11.49 35.80
C SER A 424 22.00 11.76 36.96
N TRP A 425 21.17 12.80 36.87
CA TRP A 425 20.16 13.11 37.90
C TRP A 425 18.74 12.99 37.38
N PHE A 426 17.88 12.40 38.23
CA PHE A 426 16.45 12.27 38.01
C PHE A 426 15.81 13.67 37.91
N THR A 427 15.07 13.92 36.83
CA THR A 427 14.35 15.19 36.65
C THR A 427 12.84 15.00 36.76
N ASN A 428 12.22 15.76 37.65
CA ASN A 428 10.77 15.87 37.75
C ASN A 428 10.29 16.86 36.67
N THR A 429 9.59 16.40 35.63
CA THR A 429 9.07 17.29 34.58
C THR A 429 7.64 16.90 34.21
N GLY A 430 6.76 17.90 34.16
CA GLY A 430 5.33 17.70 33.90
C GLY A 430 5.00 17.47 32.43
N LEU A 431 4.46 16.30 32.13
CA LEU A 431 3.46 16.01 31.07
C LEU A 431 2.72 14.70 31.45
N GLY A 432 2.02 13.93 30.61
CA GLY A 432 1.19 12.78 31.08
C GLY A 432 1.62 11.40 30.55
N ARG A 433 1.52 10.33 31.37
CA ARG A 433 1.67 8.92 30.96
C ARG A 433 0.83 7.97 31.83
N LEU A 434 0.29 6.91 31.23
CA LEU A 434 -0.51 5.88 31.89
C LEU A 434 0.40 4.82 32.53
N ILE A 435 0.21 4.50 33.81
CA ILE A 435 1.12 3.63 34.58
C ILE A 435 0.35 2.63 35.46
N ARG A 436 0.85 1.39 35.54
CA ARG A 436 0.29 0.31 36.35
C ARG A 436 0.68 0.45 37.82
N GLN A 437 -0.32 0.40 38.71
CA GLN A 437 -0.14 0.14 40.14
C GLN A 437 -0.68 -1.27 40.44
N PHE A 438 -0.17 -1.91 41.48
CA PHE A 438 -0.32 -3.35 41.76
C PHE A 438 -1.73 -3.97 41.69
N HIS A 439 -2.83 -3.21 41.63
CA HIS A 439 -4.20 -3.71 41.42
C HIS A 439 -5.10 -2.70 40.63
N SER A 440 -4.50 -1.69 39.99
CA SER A 440 -5.25 -0.61 39.32
C SER A 440 -4.43 0.06 38.21
N VAL A 441 -5.13 0.58 37.19
CA VAL A 441 -4.52 1.33 36.09
C VAL A 441 -4.74 2.81 36.35
N LEU A 442 -3.67 3.60 36.46
CA LEU A 442 -3.73 5.03 36.75
C LEU A 442 -3.17 5.87 35.60
N ILE A 443 -3.88 6.94 35.24
CA ILE A 443 -3.38 7.96 34.31
C ILE A 443 -2.70 9.05 35.13
N VAL A 444 -1.36 9.05 35.11
CA VAL A 444 -0.57 10.01 35.87
C VAL A 444 0.19 10.95 34.95
N GLY A 445 0.76 11.99 35.52
CA GLY A 445 1.76 12.83 34.93
C GLY A 445 3.10 12.10 34.83
N LEU A 446 4.01 12.61 34.01
CA LEU A 446 5.44 12.28 34.03
C LEU A 446 6.08 12.72 35.35
N ASP A 447 5.48 13.66 36.05
CA ASP A 447 5.83 14.00 37.44
C ASP A 447 5.23 13.03 38.45
N GLY A 448 4.42 12.06 38.02
CA GLY A 448 3.67 11.15 38.88
C GLY A 448 2.38 11.76 39.45
N GLU A 449 2.05 13.02 39.12
CA GLU A 449 0.85 13.68 39.61
C GLU A 449 -0.41 13.18 38.89
N TRP A 450 -1.54 13.28 39.55
CA TRP A 450 -2.77 12.72 39.01
C TRP A 450 -3.43 13.63 37.95
N LYS A 451 -3.84 13.08 36.80
CA LYS A 451 -4.40 13.86 35.67
C LYS A 451 -5.91 13.75 35.42
N SER A 452 -6.61 12.72 35.88
CA SER A 452 -8.05 12.56 35.57
C SER A 452 -8.88 11.89 36.67
N ASN A 453 -10.12 12.34 36.86
CA ASN A 453 -11.11 11.81 37.83
C ASN A 453 -11.55 10.34 37.60
N ARG A 454 -11.06 9.64 36.58
CA ARG A 454 -11.50 8.27 36.27
C ARG A 454 -10.61 7.25 37.01
N TRP A 455 -11.10 6.77 38.13
CA TRP A 455 -10.51 5.65 38.87
C TRP A 455 -10.95 4.33 38.21
N MET A 456 -10.01 3.42 37.96
CA MET A 456 -10.34 2.09 37.47
C MET A 456 -9.74 1.04 38.39
N GLU A 457 -10.61 0.43 39.20
CA GLU A 457 -10.27 -0.74 40.00
C GLU A 457 -10.58 -1.98 39.15
N LEU A 458 -9.55 -2.50 38.47
CA LEU A 458 -9.62 -3.84 37.88
C LEU A 458 -9.36 -4.81 39.02
N SER A 459 -10.42 -5.34 39.64
CA SER A 459 -10.32 -6.39 40.65
C SER A 459 -9.95 -7.73 40.02
N ILE A 460 -8.74 -7.82 39.47
CA ILE A 460 -8.14 -9.07 39.02
C ILE A 460 -6.97 -9.34 39.96
N ASP A 461 -7.17 -10.27 40.89
CA ASP A 461 -6.12 -10.80 41.77
C ASP A 461 -5.15 -11.67 40.95
N SER A 462 -4.36 -11.04 40.08
CA SER A 462 -3.32 -11.71 39.32
C SER A 462 -2.07 -10.85 39.19
N PRO A 463 -0.89 -11.34 39.65
CA PRO A 463 0.36 -10.57 39.63
C PRO A 463 0.87 -10.26 38.21
N SER A 464 0.32 -10.90 37.16
CA SER A 464 0.80 -10.81 35.77
C SER A 464 -0.27 -10.23 34.81
N LEU A 465 -0.91 -9.13 35.19
CA LEU A 465 -1.86 -8.40 34.34
C LEU A 465 -1.13 -7.46 33.36
N CYS A 466 -1.29 -7.64 32.06
CA CYS A 466 -0.77 -6.77 31.00
C CYS A 466 -1.94 -6.06 30.31
N PRO A 467 -2.17 -4.76 30.60
CA PRO A 467 -3.21 -4.01 29.93
C PRO A 467 -2.68 -3.34 28.64
N VAL A 468 -3.56 -3.23 27.65
CA VAL A 468 -3.34 -2.61 26.35
C VAL A 468 -4.51 -1.69 26.07
N TYR A 469 -4.22 -0.44 25.77
CA TYR A 469 -5.24 0.53 25.38
C TYR A 469 -5.19 0.79 23.87
N PHE A 470 -6.34 0.66 23.22
CA PHE A 470 -6.49 0.75 21.78
C PHE A 470 -7.89 1.23 21.39
N GLU A 471 -7.99 2.29 20.56
CA GLU A 471 -9.25 2.83 20.02
C GLU A 471 -10.39 2.88 21.05
N ASP A 472 -10.12 3.50 22.20
CA ASP A 472 -11.03 3.58 23.33
C ASP A 472 -11.39 2.25 24.04
N THR A 473 -10.90 1.11 23.58
CA THR A 473 -11.04 -0.18 24.28
C THR A 473 -9.82 -0.50 25.14
N LEU A 474 -10.06 -1.24 26.23
CA LEU A 474 -9.00 -1.78 27.09
C LEU A 474 -8.99 -3.30 27.00
N LEU A 475 -7.89 -3.85 26.50
CA LEU A 475 -7.60 -5.28 26.56
C LEU A 475 -6.71 -5.56 27.76
N ALA A 476 -7.14 -6.41 28.68
CA ALA A 476 -6.37 -6.81 29.84
C ALA A 476 -6.08 -8.30 29.78
N VAL A 477 -4.81 -8.68 29.68
CA VAL A 477 -4.36 -10.09 29.58
C VAL A 477 -3.71 -10.50 30.90
N TRP A 478 -4.09 -11.64 31.46
CA TRP A 478 -3.41 -12.27 32.59
C TRP A 478 -3.03 -13.71 32.24
N ARG A 479 -2.33 -14.38 33.16
CA ARG A 479 -1.75 -15.71 32.90
C ARG A 479 -2.75 -16.71 32.30
N HIS A 480 -4.00 -16.72 32.76
CA HIS A 480 -5.00 -17.74 32.37
C HIS A 480 -6.23 -17.16 31.67
N GLY A 481 -6.14 -15.93 31.17
CA GLY A 481 -7.27 -15.33 30.48
C GLY A 481 -6.99 -13.93 29.99
N TRP A 482 -7.97 -13.36 29.31
CA TRP A 482 -7.96 -11.98 28.89
C TRP A 482 -9.39 -11.45 28.82
N GLN A 483 -9.55 -10.14 28.92
CA GLN A 483 -10.84 -9.47 28.74
C GLN A 483 -10.68 -8.18 27.96
N ARG A 484 -11.72 -7.83 27.20
CA ARG A 484 -11.84 -6.58 26.46
C ARG A 484 -12.98 -5.76 27.02
N ARG A 485 -12.74 -4.47 27.27
CA ARG A 485 -13.73 -3.53 27.79
C ARG A 485 -13.89 -2.35 26.85
N GLY A 486 -15.10 -1.79 26.78
CA GLY A 486 -15.48 -0.68 25.90
C GLY A 486 -14.99 0.69 26.37
N GLN A 487 -15.46 1.75 25.70
CA GLN A 487 -15.03 3.16 25.82
C GLN A 487 -15.09 3.74 27.24
N ASP A 488 -16.05 3.31 28.05
CA ASP A 488 -16.19 3.74 29.45
C ASP A 488 -15.55 2.77 30.45
N PHE A 489 -14.88 1.72 29.96
CA PHE A 489 -14.23 0.64 30.72
C PHE A 489 -15.13 -0.17 31.67
N THR A 490 -16.39 0.23 31.82
CA THR A 490 -17.41 -0.44 32.62
C THR A 490 -18.05 -1.61 31.87
N GLU A 491 -18.26 -1.44 30.57
CA GLU A 491 -18.84 -2.46 29.72
C GLU A 491 -17.79 -3.53 29.36
N LEU A 492 -18.08 -4.78 29.72
CA LEU A 492 -17.32 -5.95 29.32
C LEU A 492 -17.78 -6.38 27.93
N LEU A 493 -16.91 -6.27 26.94
CA LEU A 493 -17.19 -6.66 25.56
C LEU A 493 -16.90 -8.15 25.34
N GLU A 494 -15.73 -8.60 25.79
CA GLU A 494 -15.27 -9.98 25.60
C GLU A 494 -14.48 -10.44 26.83
N GLU A 495 -14.58 -11.73 27.17
CA GLU A 495 -13.79 -12.35 28.23
C GLU A 495 -13.49 -13.82 27.88
N THR A 496 -12.28 -14.26 28.18
CA THR A 496 -11.88 -15.66 28.10
C THR A 496 -11.04 -16.00 29.31
N THR A 497 -11.40 -17.08 30.03
CA THR A 497 -10.58 -17.66 31.09
C THR A 497 -10.45 -19.16 30.85
N ASP A 498 -9.22 -19.66 30.74
CA ASP A 498 -8.90 -21.08 30.58
C ASP A 498 -7.62 -21.42 31.35
N HIS A 499 -7.75 -22.16 32.46
CA HIS A 499 -6.63 -22.58 33.30
C HIS A 499 -5.71 -23.62 32.63
N ARG A 500 -6.17 -24.28 31.56
CA ARG A 500 -5.34 -25.21 30.78
C ARG A 500 -4.40 -24.49 29.84
N LYS A 501 -4.65 -23.20 29.58
CA LYS A 501 -3.83 -22.36 28.73
C LYS A 501 -3.13 -21.29 29.54
N ILE A 502 -1.99 -20.87 29.02
CA ILE A 502 -1.31 -19.68 29.47
C ILE A 502 -1.29 -18.68 28.31
N TYR A 503 -1.73 -17.47 28.62
CA TYR A 503 -1.80 -16.36 27.69
C TYR A 503 -0.68 -15.38 27.98
N ARG A 504 0.02 -14.94 26.94
CA ARG A 504 1.10 -13.96 27.03
C ARG A 504 1.01 -12.98 25.89
N LEU A 505 1.12 -11.70 26.20
CA LEU A 505 1.18 -10.67 25.18
C LEU A 505 2.62 -10.54 24.67
N VAL A 506 2.78 -10.59 23.34
CA VAL A 506 4.06 -10.41 22.67
C VAL A 506 4.28 -8.92 22.44
N GLN A 507 5.45 -8.42 22.83
CA GLN A 507 5.81 -7.03 22.56
C GLN A 507 5.98 -6.81 21.06
N SER A 508 5.26 -5.81 20.55
CA SER A 508 5.21 -5.44 19.14
C SER A 508 5.15 -3.91 19.07
N ASP A 509 5.36 -3.34 17.89
CA ASP A 509 5.25 -1.89 17.67
C ASP A 509 3.89 -1.47 17.09
N ARG A 510 3.20 -2.37 16.36
CA ARG A 510 1.96 -2.03 15.59
C ARG A 510 0.81 -3.04 15.73
N MET A 511 0.97 -4.09 16.52
CA MET A 511 0.00 -5.18 16.56
C MET A 511 -0.17 -5.78 17.94
N VAL A 512 -1.40 -6.11 18.29
CA VAL A 512 -1.71 -6.84 19.52
C VAL A 512 -1.58 -8.32 19.22
N VAL A 513 -0.44 -8.92 19.59
CA VAL A 513 -0.14 -10.33 19.33
C VAL A 513 -0.20 -11.13 20.64
N LEU A 514 -1.11 -12.09 20.70
CA LEU A 514 -1.32 -12.97 21.84
C LEU A 514 -0.68 -14.34 21.58
N GLU A 515 0.31 -14.68 22.39
CA GLU A 515 0.88 -16.02 22.48
C GLU A 515 0.05 -16.87 23.44
N THR A 516 -0.20 -18.12 23.07
CA THR A 516 -0.83 -19.11 23.94
C THR A 516 -0.04 -20.42 23.99
N HIS A 517 0.07 -21.01 25.18
CA HIS A 517 0.66 -22.33 25.38
C HIS A 517 -0.19 -23.16 26.36
N GLN A 518 -0.03 -24.49 26.32
CA GLN A 518 -0.69 -25.39 27.27
C GLN A 518 0.06 -25.36 28.61
N THR A 519 -0.67 -25.30 29.73
CA THR A 519 -0.11 -25.25 31.08
C THR A 519 0.72 -26.50 31.41
N GLU A 520 0.35 -27.66 30.85
CA GLU A 520 1.01 -28.95 31.09
C GLU A 520 2.30 -29.14 30.29
N ASP A 521 2.53 -28.34 29.24
CA ASP A 521 3.69 -28.47 28.34
C ASP A 521 4.39 -27.12 28.12
N GLN A 522 5.22 -26.73 29.10
CA GLN A 522 5.99 -25.47 29.05
C GLN A 522 7.08 -25.47 27.97
N SER A 523 7.42 -26.64 27.42
CA SER A 523 8.36 -26.82 26.30
C SER A 523 7.66 -26.99 24.95
N GLY A 524 6.33 -27.03 24.95
CA GLY A 524 5.50 -27.31 23.79
C GLY A 524 5.42 -26.15 22.81
N MET A 525 4.85 -26.44 21.64
CA MET A 525 4.60 -25.43 20.61
C MET A 525 3.59 -24.38 21.12
N SER A 526 3.92 -23.11 20.93
CA SER A 526 3.04 -21.98 21.21
C SER A 526 2.23 -21.59 19.97
N ASN A 527 0.97 -21.19 20.15
CA ASN A 527 0.18 -20.57 19.07
C ASN A 527 0.24 -19.05 19.21
N LEU A 528 0.41 -18.36 18.08
CA LEU A 528 0.35 -16.90 18.00
C LEU A 528 -0.96 -16.48 17.34
N TYR A 529 -1.66 -15.54 17.97
CA TYR A 529 -2.87 -14.92 17.45
C TYR A 529 -2.63 -13.43 17.27
N VAL A 530 -2.78 -12.94 16.05
CA VAL A 530 -2.87 -11.50 15.80
C VAL A 530 -4.32 -11.12 16.10
N LEU A 531 -4.55 -10.46 17.23
CA LEU A 531 -5.89 -10.05 17.63
C LEU A 531 -6.32 -8.80 16.85
N GLU A 532 -5.39 -7.86 16.67
CA GLU A 532 -5.65 -6.57 16.01
C GLU A 532 -4.37 -6.01 15.38
N ILE A 533 -4.54 -5.23 14.31
CA ILE A 533 -3.50 -4.40 13.68
C ILE A 533 -3.84 -2.93 14.00
N ALA A 534 -2.96 -2.25 14.72
CA ALA A 534 -3.22 -0.92 15.29
C ALA A 534 -2.22 0.12 14.77
N GLU A 535 -2.70 1.26 14.26
CA GLU A 535 -1.83 2.40 13.94
C GLU A 535 -1.29 3.08 15.20
N ASN A 536 -2.03 3.02 16.32
CA ASN A 536 -1.63 3.55 17.63
C ASN A 536 -2.13 2.62 18.75
N TYR A 537 -1.23 2.01 19.53
CA TYR A 537 -1.60 1.35 20.79
C TYR A 537 -0.49 1.53 21.83
N VAL A 538 -0.86 1.41 23.10
CA VAL A 538 0.07 1.57 24.21
C VAL A 538 0.09 0.28 25.03
N MET A 539 1.21 -0.43 24.97
CA MET A 539 1.56 -1.49 25.92
C MET A 539 1.82 -0.86 27.29
N LEU A 540 1.09 -1.28 28.31
CA LEU A 540 1.27 -0.78 29.67
C LEU A 540 2.19 -1.74 30.44
N PRO A 541 3.34 -1.27 30.98
CA PRO A 541 4.29 -2.10 31.71
C PRO A 541 3.76 -2.66 33.04
#